data_AF-A0A1F9Y9Z4-F1
#
_entry.id   AF-A0A1F9Y9Z4-F1
#
_cell.length_a   1.000
_cell.length_b   1.000
_cell.length_c   1.000
_cell.angle_alpha   90.00
_cell.angle_beta   90.00
_cell.angle_gamma   90.00
#
_symmetry.space_group_name_H-M   'P 1'
#
loop_
_entity.id
_entity.type
_entity.pdbx_description
1 polymer ?
#
loop_
_entity_poly.entity_id
_entity_poly.type
_entity_poly.pdbx_seq_one_letter_code
_entity_poly.pdbx_strand_id
1 'polypeptide(L)'
;MDIDINNYSSGKPPSQDLVARLFGDRLERQRLSVAEIAAMISERQKMLQKNVKTLDYQLCTVGGIKSTFEWIHYTPDLATLLKDKLSLEKTVNELEMKQADEYKQCWKDISTLRMDLLEGLAEYMSIHNKAEILAPAYSKPPAQYPAPPLSYALRKLNPYS
;
A
#
# COMPACT_ATOMS: atom_id res chain seq x y z
N MET A 1 52.82 -11.68 -42.75
CA MET A 1 52.41 -11.39 -41.36
C MET A 1 51.01 -10.84 -41.46
N ASP A 2 50.03 -11.74 -41.43
CA ASP A 2 48.63 -11.40 -41.59
C ASP A 2 48.08 -10.91 -40.26
N ILE A 3 47.50 -9.72 -40.28
CA ILE A 3 46.82 -9.14 -39.13
C ILE A 3 45.44 -9.78 -39.09
N ASP A 4 45.20 -10.58 -38.05
CA ASP A 4 43.90 -11.20 -37.79
C ASP A 4 42.88 -10.12 -37.35
N ILE A 5 41.96 -9.76 -38.24
CA ILE A 5 40.90 -8.73 -38.01
C ILE A 5 39.61 -9.38 -37.47
N ASN A 6 39.67 -10.60 -36.93
CA ASN A 6 38.48 -11.35 -36.52
C ASN A 6 38.28 -11.41 -34.99
N ASN A 7 38.40 -10.28 -34.29
CA ASN A 7 38.18 -10.24 -32.84
C ASN A 7 37.25 -9.14 -32.34
N TYR A 8 36.22 -8.80 -33.12
CA TYR A 8 35.12 -7.94 -32.68
C TYR A 8 33.78 -8.54 -33.07
N SER A 9 33.24 -9.49 -32.31
CA SER A 9 31.79 -9.55 -32.06
C SER A 9 31.40 -10.61 -31.03
N SER A 10 31.47 -10.25 -29.75
CA SER A 10 30.65 -10.89 -28.70
C SER A 10 29.98 -9.85 -27.80
N GLY A 11 30.00 -8.58 -28.21
CA GLY A 11 29.33 -7.50 -27.49
C GLY A 11 27.89 -7.37 -27.96
N LYS A 12 26.95 -7.24 -27.01
CA LYS A 12 25.58 -6.80 -27.29
C LYS A 12 25.58 -5.65 -28.30
N PRO A 13 24.57 -5.54 -29.18
CA PRO A 13 24.51 -4.46 -30.15
C PRO A 13 24.71 -3.11 -29.45
N PRO A 14 25.54 -2.19 -29.99
CA PRO A 14 25.92 -0.94 -29.32
C PRO A 14 24.71 -0.06 -28.95
N SER A 15 23.59 -0.21 -29.67
CA SER A 15 22.32 0.43 -29.33
C SER A 15 21.71 -0.05 -28.01
N GLN A 16 21.90 -1.32 -27.65
CA GLN A 16 21.32 -1.91 -26.44
C GLN A 16 22.04 -1.41 -25.17
N ASP A 17 23.34 -1.15 -25.27
CA ASP A 17 24.16 -0.63 -24.16
C ASP A 17 23.86 0.86 -23.87
N LEU A 18 23.62 1.66 -24.92
CA LEU A 18 23.18 3.04 -24.81
C LEU A 18 21.76 3.16 -24.23
N VAL A 19 20.82 2.33 -24.70
CA VAL A 19 19.45 2.30 -24.15
C VAL A 19 19.46 1.86 -22.68
N ALA A 20 20.28 0.87 -22.32
CA ALA A 20 20.46 0.45 -20.93
C ALA A 20 20.99 1.59 -20.05
N ARG A 21 21.99 2.36 -20.51
CA ARG A 21 22.51 3.52 -19.79
C ARG A 21 21.52 4.69 -19.69
N LEU A 22 20.73 4.94 -20.74
CA LEU A 22 19.81 6.08 -20.79
C LEU A 22 18.53 5.84 -19.99
N PHE A 23 18.01 4.61 -20.01
CA PHE A 23 16.70 4.29 -19.43
C PHE A 23 16.76 3.33 -18.24
N GLY A 24 17.84 2.54 -18.08
CA GLY A 24 17.95 1.52 -17.04
C GLY A 24 17.78 2.09 -15.63
N ASP A 25 18.59 3.09 -15.26
CA ASP A 25 18.51 3.73 -13.94
C ASP A 25 17.17 4.41 -13.67
N ARG A 26 16.51 4.92 -14.72
CA ARG A 26 15.21 5.57 -14.59
C ARG A 26 14.10 4.53 -14.43
N LEU A 27 14.13 3.46 -15.21
CA LEU A 27 13.20 2.33 -15.11
C LEU A 27 13.31 1.67 -13.74
N GLU A 28 14.53 1.45 -13.25
CA GLU A 28 14.74 0.79 -11.97
C GLU A 28 14.27 1.67 -10.81
N ARG A 29 14.58 2.97 -10.82
CA ARG A 29 14.03 3.92 -9.84
C ARG A 29 12.51 3.95 -9.86
N GLN A 30 11.91 3.96 -11.04
CA GLN A 30 10.46 3.98 -11.17
C GLN A 30 9.82 2.67 -10.69
N ARG A 31 10.46 1.53 -10.98
CA ARG A 31 10.05 0.21 -10.49
C ARG A 31 10.07 0.15 -8.96
N LEU A 32 11.14 0.66 -8.35
CA LEU A 32 11.28 0.73 -6.89
C LEU A 32 10.22 1.66 -6.27
N SER A 33 10.01 2.84 -6.85
CA SER A 33 8.99 3.80 -6.42
C SER A 33 7.58 3.18 -6.44
N VAL A 34 7.20 2.52 -7.55
CA VAL A 34 5.91 1.80 -7.68
C VAL A 34 5.79 0.70 -6.61
N ALA A 35 6.86 -0.06 -6.37
CA ALA A 35 6.86 -1.12 -5.36
C ALA A 35 6.71 -0.55 -3.94
N GLU A 36 7.34 0.58 -3.65
CA GLU A 36 7.26 1.27 -2.37
C GLU A 36 5.85 1.83 -2.11
N ILE A 37 5.23 2.47 -3.10
CA ILE A 37 3.84 2.96 -2.98
C ILE A 37 2.87 1.80 -2.72
N ALA A 38 3.04 0.67 -3.42
CA ALA A 38 2.22 -0.52 -3.18
C ALA A 38 2.42 -1.10 -1.76
N ALA A 39 3.66 -1.05 -1.24
CA ALA A 39 3.95 -1.44 0.14
C ALA A 39 3.28 -0.50 1.15
N MET A 40 3.36 0.83 0.94
CA MET A 40 2.71 1.83 1.78
C MET A 40 1.18 1.64 1.85
N ILE A 41 0.52 1.33 0.72
CA ILE A 41 -0.92 1.01 0.70
C ILE A 41 -1.20 -0.20 1.60
N SER A 42 -0.39 -1.26 1.47
CA SER A 42 -0.55 -2.49 2.24
C SER A 42 -0.34 -2.26 3.74
N GLU A 43 0.67 -1.46 4.12
CA GLU A 43 0.91 -1.09 5.50
C GLU A 43 -0.22 -0.24 6.08
N ARG A 44 -0.73 0.73 5.31
CA ARG A 44 -1.84 1.58 5.77
C ARG A 44 -3.10 0.77 6.06
N GLN A 45 -3.40 -0.25 5.24
CA GLN A 45 -4.50 -1.18 5.47
C GLN A 45 -4.29 -2.03 6.74
N LYS A 46 -3.06 -2.50 7.00
CA LYS A 46 -2.74 -3.21 8.24
C LYS A 46 -2.92 -2.31 9.46
N MET A 47 -2.51 -1.05 9.37
CA MET A 47 -2.70 -0.07 10.44
C MET A 47 -4.18 0.17 10.73
N LEU A 48 -5.01 0.32 9.69
CA LEU A 48 -6.47 0.41 9.84
C LEU A 48 -7.02 -0.79 10.63
N GLN A 49 -6.68 -2.01 10.24
CA GLN A 49 -7.15 -3.23 10.92
C GLN A 49 -6.75 -3.24 12.40
N LYS A 50 -5.51 -2.85 12.71
CA LYS A 50 -5.01 -2.78 14.09
C LYS A 50 -5.75 -1.71 14.92
N ASN A 51 -5.95 -0.54 14.34
CA ASN A 51 -6.61 0.59 15.00
C ASN A 51 -8.09 0.26 15.27
N VAL A 52 -8.81 -0.22 14.25
CA VAL A 52 -10.21 -0.65 14.37
C VAL A 52 -10.36 -1.74 15.44
N LYS A 53 -9.51 -2.77 15.42
CA LYS A 53 -9.55 -3.83 16.44
C LYS A 53 -9.33 -3.30 17.86
N THR A 54 -8.48 -2.29 18.01
CA THR A 54 -8.21 -1.66 19.31
C THR A 54 -9.45 -0.88 19.78
N LEU A 55 -10.08 -0.13 18.88
CA LEU A 55 -11.33 0.59 19.16
C LEU A 55 -12.48 -0.35 19.47
N ASP A 56 -12.63 -1.46 18.75
CA ASP A 56 -13.64 -2.49 19.00
C ASP A 56 -13.46 -3.11 20.39
N TYR A 57 -12.22 -3.39 20.80
CA TYR A 57 -11.93 -3.88 22.13
C TYR A 57 -12.33 -2.86 23.21
N GLN A 58 -12.05 -1.58 22.99
CA GLN A 58 -12.44 -0.51 23.90
C GLN A 58 -13.97 -0.36 23.98
N LEU A 59 -14.66 -0.38 22.84
CA LEU A 59 -16.13 -0.36 22.77
C LEU A 59 -16.75 -1.55 23.50
N CYS A 60 -16.19 -2.76 23.32
CA CYS A 60 -16.63 -3.95 24.03
C CYS A 60 -16.42 -3.83 25.53
N THR A 61 -15.27 -3.28 25.96
CA THR A 61 -14.97 -3.04 27.38
C THR A 61 -15.97 -2.05 28.01
N VAL A 62 -16.20 -0.93 27.34
CA VAL A 62 -17.17 0.10 27.79
C VAL A 62 -18.59 -0.45 27.79
N GLY A 63 -18.96 -1.23 26.77
CA GLY A 63 -20.24 -1.92 26.68
C GLY A 63 -20.44 -2.92 27.81
N GLY A 64 -19.41 -3.69 28.17
CA GLY A 64 -19.42 -4.59 29.31
C GLY A 64 -19.66 -3.84 30.62
N ILE A 65 -18.98 -2.72 30.84
CA ILE A 65 -19.20 -1.85 32.01
C ILE A 65 -20.65 -1.35 32.02
N LYS A 66 -21.16 -0.83 30.90
CA LYS A 66 -22.55 -0.37 30.78
C LYS A 66 -23.55 -1.48 31.13
N SER A 67 -23.34 -2.70 30.64
CA SER A 67 -24.17 -3.85 31.00
C SER A 67 -24.09 -4.14 32.49
N THR A 68 -22.91 -4.09 33.13
CA THR A 68 -22.85 -4.31 34.59
C THR A 68 -23.71 -3.30 35.38
N PHE A 69 -23.78 -2.05 34.96
CA PHE A 69 -24.67 -1.05 35.58
C PHE A 69 -26.15 -1.38 35.42
N GLU A 70 -26.56 -2.01 34.31
CA GLU A 70 -27.95 -2.42 34.09
C GLU A 70 -28.36 -3.61 34.98
N TRP A 71 -27.39 -4.47 35.36
CA TRP A 71 -27.62 -5.65 36.19
C TRP A 71 -27.50 -5.39 37.69
N ILE A 72 -26.75 -4.37 38.10
CA ILE A 72 -26.59 -4.04 39.52
C ILE A 72 -27.86 -3.33 40.03
N HIS A 73 -28.73 -4.07 40.71
CA HIS A 73 -29.92 -3.58 41.42
C HIS A 73 -29.62 -2.82 42.73
N TYR A 74 -28.38 -2.42 42.97
CA TYR A 74 -28.03 -1.66 44.17
C TYR A 74 -28.36 -0.20 43.95
N THR A 75 -29.02 0.45 44.92
CA THR A 75 -29.37 1.88 44.90
C THR A 75 -28.14 2.75 45.15
N PRO A 76 -27.43 3.26 44.13
CA PRO A 76 -26.45 4.31 44.34
C PRO A 76 -27.26 5.62 44.42
N ASP A 77 -26.62 6.71 44.83
CA ASP A 77 -27.25 8.02 44.68
C ASP A 77 -27.63 8.22 43.19
N LEU A 78 -28.91 8.46 42.91
CA LEU A 78 -29.45 8.54 41.54
C LEU A 78 -28.66 9.53 40.69
N ALA A 79 -28.17 10.62 41.29
CA ALA A 79 -27.35 11.62 40.61
C ALA A 79 -26.00 11.06 40.14
N THR A 80 -25.35 10.22 40.94
CA THR A 80 -24.07 9.58 40.57
C THR A 80 -24.25 8.58 39.44
N LEU A 81 -25.28 7.74 39.50
CA LEU A 81 -25.59 6.77 38.44
C LEU A 81 -25.93 7.45 37.11
N LEU A 82 -26.70 8.54 37.14
CA LEU A 82 -27.02 9.30 35.92
C LEU A 82 -25.77 9.92 35.29
N LYS A 83 -24.87 10.47 36.13
CA LYS A 83 -23.62 11.06 35.69
C LYS A 83 -22.70 10.02 35.04
N ASP A 84 -22.55 8.86 35.67
CA ASP A 84 -21.69 7.78 35.17
C ASP A 84 -22.24 7.21 33.85
N LYS A 85 -23.56 7.03 33.76
CA LYS A 85 -24.23 6.62 32.52
C LYS A 85 -23.99 7.62 31.38
N LEU A 86 -24.17 8.91 31.65
CA LEU A 86 -23.96 9.96 30.63
C LEU A 86 -22.48 10.04 30.22
N SER A 87 -21.55 9.83 31.16
CA SER A 87 -20.13 9.72 30.86
C SER A 87 -19.81 8.53 29.96
N LEU A 88 -20.37 7.36 30.27
CA LEU A 88 -20.21 6.13 29.47
C LEU A 88 -20.76 6.31 28.05
N GLU A 89 -21.95 6.87 27.90
CA GLU A 89 -22.55 7.17 26.59
C GLU A 89 -21.69 8.14 25.78
N LYS A 90 -21.15 9.17 26.44
CA LYS A 90 -20.20 10.08 25.80
C LYS A 90 -18.94 9.34 25.33
N THR A 91 -18.38 8.45 26.15
CA THR A 91 -17.20 7.64 25.78
C THR A 91 -17.50 6.72 24.60
N VAL A 92 -18.67 6.08 24.54
CA VAL A 92 -19.08 5.27 23.39
C VAL A 92 -19.12 6.12 22.12
N ASN A 93 -19.81 7.26 22.16
CA ASN A 93 -19.91 8.17 21.01
C ASN A 93 -18.52 8.64 20.54
N GLU A 94 -17.62 8.98 21.46
CA GLU A 94 -16.24 9.37 21.13
C GLU A 94 -15.45 8.23 20.45
N LEU A 95 -15.64 6.99 20.90
CA LEU A 95 -14.98 5.82 20.30
C LEU A 95 -15.54 5.50 18.91
N GLU A 96 -16.86 5.59 18.72
CA GLU A 96 -17.51 5.42 17.42
C GLU A 96 -17.08 6.50 16.42
N MET A 97 -16.99 7.76 16.87
CA MET A 97 -16.46 8.85 16.06
C MET A 97 -15.01 8.60 15.64
N LYS A 98 -14.15 8.19 16.57
CA LYS A 98 -12.75 7.82 16.27
C LYS A 98 -12.66 6.67 15.26
N GLN A 99 -13.57 5.69 15.36
CA GLN A 99 -13.62 4.59 14.41
C GLN A 99 -14.00 5.08 13.01
N ALA A 100 -15.04 5.90 12.89
CA ALA A 100 -15.44 6.51 11.63
C ALA A 100 -14.34 7.39 11.03
N ASP A 101 -13.65 8.18 11.86
CA ASP A 101 -12.53 9.02 11.45
C ASP A 101 -11.34 8.20 10.94
N GLU A 102 -11.02 7.08 11.58
CA GLU A 102 -9.96 6.17 11.12
C GLU A 102 -10.28 5.58 9.74
N TYR A 103 -11.52 5.16 9.49
CA TYR A 103 -11.95 4.70 8.17
C TYR A 103 -11.83 5.80 7.11
N LYS A 104 -12.33 7.00 7.44
CA LYS A 104 -12.28 8.17 6.55
C LYS A 104 -10.84 8.55 6.23
N GLN A 105 -9.96 8.57 7.22
CA GLN A 105 -8.55 8.91 7.02
C GLN A 105 -7.85 7.84 6.18
N CYS A 106 -8.04 6.56 6.48
CA CYS A 106 -7.48 5.46 5.69
C CYS A 106 -7.94 5.52 4.23
N TRP A 107 -9.22 5.80 4.00
CA TRP A 107 -9.75 5.96 2.65
C TRP A 107 -9.09 7.12 1.90
N LYS A 108 -8.90 8.27 2.54
CA LYS A 108 -8.18 9.41 1.95
C LYS A 108 -6.74 9.03 1.62
N ASP A 109 -6.00 8.48 2.58
CA ASP A 109 -4.59 8.11 2.42
C ASP A 109 -4.41 7.12 1.26
N ILE A 110 -5.22 6.05 1.23
CA ILE A 110 -5.17 5.04 0.16
C ILE A 110 -5.56 5.64 -1.19
N SER A 111 -6.52 6.57 -1.23
CA SER A 111 -6.93 7.21 -2.48
C SER A 111 -5.81 8.07 -3.06
N THR A 112 -5.11 8.83 -2.22
CA THR A 112 -3.91 9.58 -2.63
C THR A 112 -2.81 8.65 -3.12
N LEU A 113 -2.46 7.63 -2.34
CA LEU A 113 -1.43 6.66 -2.73
C LEU A 113 -1.78 5.90 -4.03
N ARG A 114 -3.07 5.65 -4.29
CA ARG A 114 -3.51 5.04 -5.56
C ARG A 114 -3.33 5.99 -6.73
N MET A 115 -3.57 7.29 -6.56
CA MET A 115 -3.27 8.27 -7.61
C MET A 115 -1.77 8.31 -7.92
N ASP A 116 -0.94 8.37 -6.89
CA ASP A 116 0.52 8.37 -7.03
C ASP A 116 1.02 7.08 -7.69
N LEU A 117 0.42 5.94 -7.35
CA LEU A 117 0.71 4.64 -7.97
C LEU A 117 0.39 4.64 -9.47
N LEU A 118 -0.78 5.18 -9.85
CA LEU A 118 -1.19 5.25 -11.25
C LEU A 118 -0.29 6.18 -12.06
N GLU A 119 0.07 7.33 -11.51
CA GLU A 119 1.05 8.24 -12.13
C GLU A 119 2.41 7.56 -12.27
N GLY A 120 2.87 6.88 -11.22
CA GLY A 120 4.12 6.14 -11.21
C GLY A 120 4.17 5.03 -12.28
N LEU A 121 3.08 4.27 -12.42
CA LEU A 121 2.92 3.24 -13.46
C LEU A 121 2.86 3.84 -14.87
N ALA A 122 2.15 4.96 -15.05
CA ALA A 122 2.08 5.64 -16.34
C ALA A 122 3.45 6.12 -16.80
N GLU A 123 4.25 6.69 -15.88
CA GLU A 123 5.63 7.07 -16.16
C GLU A 123 6.52 5.85 -16.46
N TYR A 124 6.41 4.77 -15.68
CA TYR A 124 7.15 3.53 -15.92
C TYR A 124 6.89 3.00 -17.34
N MET A 125 5.61 2.88 -17.71
CA MET A 125 5.19 2.41 -19.03
C MET A 125 5.68 3.35 -20.14
N SER A 126 5.63 4.67 -19.93
CA SER A 126 6.14 5.65 -20.88
C SER A 126 7.65 5.48 -21.14
N ILE A 127 8.44 5.30 -20.08
CA ILE A 127 9.89 5.08 -20.18
C ILE A 127 10.17 3.73 -20.86
N HIS A 128 9.45 2.68 -20.45
CA HIS A 128 9.59 1.34 -21.01
C HIS A 128 9.32 1.33 -22.51
N ASN A 129 8.20 1.93 -22.95
CA ASN A 129 7.83 2.02 -24.35
C ASN A 129 8.86 2.79 -25.17
N LYS A 130 9.43 3.88 -24.62
CA LYS A 130 10.53 4.62 -25.28
C LYS A 130 11.79 3.77 -25.43
N ALA A 131 12.16 3.01 -24.39
CA ALA A 131 13.30 2.11 -24.45
C ALA A 131 13.08 0.98 -25.47
N GLU A 132 11.87 0.43 -25.54
CA GLU A 132 11.49 -0.62 -26.48
C GLU A 132 11.50 -0.16 -27.94
N ILE A 133 10.99 1.05 -28.24
CA ILE A 133 11.04 1.65 -29.58
C ILE A 133 12.50 1.79 -30.07
N LEU A 134 13.41 2.18 -29.18
CA LEU A 134 14.82 2.43 -29.51
C LEU A 134 15.65 1.13 -29.56
N ALA A 135 15.27 0.12 -28.77
CA ALA A 135 15.88 -1.20 -28.78
C ALA A 135 14.82 -2.29 -28.55
N PRO A 136 14.26 -2.87 -29.63
CA PRO A 136 13.22 -3.91 -29.53
C PRO A 136 13.68 -5.18 -28.80
N ALA A 137 15.00 -5.39 -28.68
CA ALA A 137 15.59 -6.49 -27.92
C ALA A 137 15.64 -6.23 -26.40
N TYR A 138 15.24 -5.05 -25.93
CA TYR A 138 15.21 -4.67 -24.51
C TYR A 138 14.04 -5.32 -23.75
N SER A 139 12.96 -5.68 -24.46
CA SER A 139 11.80 -6.39 -23.91
C SER A 139 12.03 -7.89 -23.74
N LYS A 140 13.17 -8.45 -24.18
CA LYS A 140 13.58 -9.80 -23.79
C LYS A 140 13.98 -9.75 -22.32
N PRO A 141 13.21 -10.35 -21.39
CA PRO A 141 13.64 -10.46 -20.02
C PRO A 141 15.00 -11.18 -20.03
N PRO A 142 16.01 -10.72 -19.27
CA PRO A 142 17.13 -11.61 -18.97
C PRO A 142 16.53 -12.92 -18.44
N ALA A 143 17.06 -14.05 -18.91
CA ALA A 143 16.60 -15.38 -18.54
C ALA A 143 16.24 -15.42 -17.04
N GLN A 144 14.98 -15.74 -16.79
CA GLN A 144 14.24 -15.53 -15.56
C GLN A 144 14.98 -16.03 -14.31
N TYR A 145 15.23 -15.14 -13.35
CA TYR A 145 14.90 -15.46 -11.96
C TYR A 145 13.48 -14.92 -11.72
N PRO A 146 12.58 -15.66 -11.04
CA PRO A 146 11.18 -15.30 -11.00
C PRO A 146 10.98 -14.10 -10.06
N ALA A 147 11.08 -12.90 -10.60
CA ALA A 147 10.43 -11.74 -9.98
C ALA A 147 8.91 -11.90 -10.23
N PRO A 148 8.08 -11.81 -9.18
CA PRO A 148 6.64 -11.96 -9.35
C PRO A 148 6.14 -10.94 -10.37
N PRO A 149 5.34 -11.36 -11.38
CA PRO A 149 4.82 -10.45 -12.38
C PRO A 149 4.02 -9.34 -11.70
N LEU A 150 4.02 -8.13 -12.25
CA LEU A 150 3.22 -7.00 -11.74
C LEU A 150 1.74 -7.36 -11.52
N SER A 151 1.21 -8.33 -12.28
CA SER A 151 -0.12 -8.92 -12.07
C SER A 151 -0.31 -9.56 -10.69
N TYR A 152 0.75 -10.14 -10.10
CA TYR A 152 0.75 -10.69 -8.75
C TYR A 152 0.70 -9.59 -7.68
N ALA A 153 1.41 -8.48 -7.90
CA ALA A 153 1.35 -7.31 -7.01
C ALA A 153 -0.03 -6.63 -7.07
N LEU A 154 -0.59 -6.48 -8.27
CA LEU A 154 -1.93 -5.91 -8.47
C LEU A 154 -3.04 -6.80 -7.90
N ARG A 155 -2.93 -8.13 -7.98
CA ARG A 155 -3.92 -9.05 -7.39
C ARG A 155 -3.95 -8.99 -5.86
N LYS A 156 -2.83 -8.67 -5.20
CA LYS A 156 -2.81 -8.43 -3.74
C LYS A 156 -3.42 -7.10 -3.32
N LEU A 157 -3.54 -6.13 -4.23
CA LEU A 157 -4.17 -4.84 -3.96
C LEU A 157 -5.70 -4.87 -4.07
N ASN A 158 -6.27 -6.00 -4.53
CA ASN A 158 -7.73 -6.20 -4.57
C ASN A 158 -8.15 -7.58 -4.02
N PRO A 159 -8.42 -7.69 -2.70
CA PRO A 159 -8.84 -8.96 -2.10
C PRO A 159 -10.28 -9.39 -2.45
N TYR A 160 -10.97 -8.65 -3.33
CA TYR A 160 -12.36 -8.90 -3.73
C TYR A 160 -12.55 -9.09 -5.25
N SER A 161 -11.49 -9.49 -5.97
CA SER A 161 -11.54 -9.89 -7.39
C SER A 161 -11.34 -11.38 -7.54
#